data_AF-A0A933GFM4-F1
#
_entry.id   AF-A0A933GFM4-F1
#
_cell.length_a   1.000
_cell.length_b   1.000
_cell.length_c   1.000
_cell.angle_alpha   90.00
_cell.angle_beta   90.00
_cell.angle_gamma   90.00
#
_symmetry.space_group_name_H-M   'P 1'
#
loop_
_entity.id
_entity.type
_entity.pdbx_description
1 polymer ?
#
loop_
_entity_poly.entity_id
_entity_poly.type
_entity_poly.pdbx_seq_one_letter_code
_entity_poly.pdbx_strand_id
1 'polypeptide(L)'
;INKKNILRRDGYTCQYCSRRGDRLTVDHVVPRSRGGETTWTNVVTACLRCNLRKGNKLAEEAGMRLTRDPVHPRFLFSVHLLRHPHAGSFLDSWRKYLVAVPSTL
;
A
#
# COMPACT_ATOMS: atom_id res chain seq x y z
N ILE A 1 3.39 -5.92 7.28
CA ILE A 1 3.23 -5.64 5.81
C ILE A 1 4.56 -5.15 5.28
N ASN A 2 4.95 -5.48 4.05
CA ASN A 2 6.25 -5.07 3.48
C ASN A 2 6.09 -3.81 2.60
N LYS A 3 7.08 -2.89 2.67
CA LYS A 3 7.20 -1.70 1.81
C LYS A 3 6.95 -2.00 0.33
N LYS A 4 7.58 -3.03 -0.23
CA LYS A 4 7.44 -3.40 -1.66
C LYS A 4 5.98 -3.67 -2.04
N ASN A 5 5.20 -4.27 -1.14
CA ASN A 5 3.80 -4.58 -1.42
C ASN A 5 2.90 -3.33 -1.39
N ILE A 6 3.17 -2.38 -0.48
CA ILE A 6 2.46 -1.09 -0.45
C ILE A 6 2.75 -0.30 -1.73
N LEU A 7 4.02 -0.22 -2.14
CA LEU A 7 4.43 0.45 -3.37
C LEU A 7 3.74 -0.16 -4.60
N ARG A 8 3.66 -1.49 -4.68
CA ARG A 8 2.94 -2.18 -5.77
C ARG A 8 1.43 -1.91 -5.74
N ARG A 9 0.78 -2.03 -4.58
CA ARG A 9 -0.66 -1.74 -4.42
C ARG A 9 -1.00 -0.33 -4.92
N ASP A 10 -0.17 0.64 -4.57
CA ASP A 10 -0.36 2.04 -4.92
C ASP A 10 0.18 2.39 -6.31
N GLY A 11 0.63 1.40 -7.09
CA GLY A 11 1.15 1.59 -8.45
C GLY A 11 2.34 2.55 -8.51
N TYR A 12 3.26 2.44 -7.54
CA TYR A 12 4.44 3.30 -7.40
C TYR A 12 4.10 4.80 -7.48
N THR A 13 2.99 5.18 -6.83
CA THR A 13 2.44 6.54 -6.86
C THR A 13 2.31 7.08 -5.45
N CYS A 14 2.80 8.30 -5.19
CA CYS A 14 2.58 9.00 -3.94
C CYS A 14 1.08 9.26 -3.74
N GLN A 15 0.52 8.77 -2.63
CA GLN A 15 -0.90 8.89 -2.36
C GLN A 15 -1.33 10.29 -1.92
N TYR A 16 -0.42 11.24 -1.76
CA TYR A 16 -0.74 12.63 -1.39
C TYR A 16 -0.66 13.62 -2.56
N CYS A 17 0.23 13.38 -3.53
CA CYS A 17 0.47 14.32 -4.63
C CYS A 17 0.42 13.67 -6.03
N SER A 18 0.05 12.40 -6.11
CA SER A 18 -0.05 11.63 -7.36
C SER A 18 1.24 11.48 -8.17
N ARG A 19 2.40 11.92 -7.64
CA ARG A 19 3.69 11.75 -8.32
C ARG A 19 4.09 10.27 -8.34
N ARG A 20 4.46 9.78 -9.53
CA ARG A 20 5.11 8.48 -9.75
C ARG A 20 6.63 8.57 -9.72
N GLY A 21 7.29 7.46 -9.38
CA GLY A 21 8.74 7.32 -9.52
C GLY A 21 9.37 6.36 -8.51
N ASP A 22 10.69 6.30 -8.49
CA ASP A 22 11.41 5.23 -7.76
C ASP A 22 11.79 5.62 -6.32
N ARG A 23 11.95 6.92 -6.06
CA ARG A 23 12.30 7.44 -4.72
C ARG A 23 11.06 7.63 -3.86
N LEU A 24 10.45 6.51 -3.48
CA LEU A 24 9.25 6.45 -2.64
C LEU A 24 9.51 5.82 -1.28
N THR A 25 8.76 6.29 -0.29
CA THR A 25 8.69 5.77 1.07
C THR A 25 7.28 5.25 1.35
N VAL A 26 7.08 4.73 2.55
CA VAL A 26 5.75 4.47 3.09
C VAL A 26 5.49 5.44 4.24
N ASP A 27 4.23 5.79 4.42
CA ASP A 27 3.75 6.66 5.49
C ASP A 27 2.52 6.03 6.15
N HIS A 28 2.36 6.27 7.46
CA HIS A 28 1.19 5.84 8.21
C HIS A 28 0.12 6.94 8.16
N VAL A 29 -1.07 6.65 7.65
CA VAL A 29 -2.18 7.61 7.53
C VAL A 29 -2.51 8.22 8.89
N VAL A 30 -2.73 7.36 9.89
CA VAL A 30 -2.66 7.69 11.32
C VAL A 30 -1.22 7.45 11.78
N PRO A 31 -0.49 8.48 12.23
CA PRO A 31 0.90 8.34 12.69
C PRO A 31 1.06 7.34 13.83
N ARG A 32 2.20 6.63 13.88
CA ARG A 32 2.53 5.71 14.99
C ARG A 32 2.51 6.39 16.36
N SER A 33 2.95 7.64 16.44
CA SER A 33 2.92 8.44 17.67
C SER A 33 1.50 8.72 18.18
N ARG A 34 0.47 8.44 17.38
CA ARG A 34 -0.95 8.56 17.72
C ARG A 34 -1.65 7.20 17.73
N GLY A 35 -0.91 6.11 17.91
CA GLY A 35 -1.46 4.75 17.98
C GLY A 35 -1.72 4.10 16.62
N GLY A 36 -1.32 4.71 15.51
CA GLY A 36 -1.52 4.11 14.19
C GLY A 36 -0.70 2.84 13.97
N GLU A 37 -1.38 1.74 13.68
CA GLU A 37 -0.76 0.44 13.45
C GLU A 37 -0.22 0.28 12.02
N THR A 38 0.67 -0.70 11.81
CA THR A 38 1.20 -1.02 10.47
C THR A 38 0.29 -2.03 9.76
N THR A 39 -0.86 -1.54 9.27
CA THR A 39 -1.90 -2.33 8.60
C THR A 39 -2.12 -1.89 7.15
N TRP A 40 -2.84 -2.69 6.36
CA TRP A 40 -3.08 -2.39 4.95
C TRP A 40 -3.91 -1.13 4.80
N THR A 41 -4.80 -0.88 5.77
CA THR A 41 -5.70 0.26 5.82
C THR A 41 -5.10 1.50 6.48
N ASN A 42 -3.86 1.43 6.95
CA ASN A 42 -3.19 2.57 7.59
C ASN A 42 -1.84 2.92 6.97
N VAL A 43 -1.35 2.18 5.97
CA VAL A 43 -0.05 2.47 5.33
C VAL A 43 -0.23 2.76 3.85
N VAL A 44 0.37 3.84 3.39
CA VAL A 44 0.34 4.31 1.99
C VAL A 44 1.73 4.63 1.47
N THR A 45 1.86 4.67 0.16
CA THR A 45 3.06 5.14 -0.54
C THR A 45 3.11 6.66 -0.49
N ALA A 46 4.27 7.22 -0.15
CA ALA A 46 4.49 8.67 -0.12
C ALA A 46 5.84 9.02 -0.77
N CYS A 47 5.93 10.17 -1.42
CA CYS A 47 7.23 10.73 -1.78
C CYS A 47 7.88 11.38 -0.55
N LEU A 48 9.20 11.53 -0.54
CA LEU A 48 9.93 12.09 0.60
C LEU A 48 9.39 13.46 1.04
N ARG A 49 9.11 14.35 0.08
CA ARG A 49 8.56 15.70 0.36
C ARG A 49 7.23 15.64 1.10
N CYS A 50 6.27 14.84 0.60
CA CYS A 50 4.96 14.70 1.23
C CYS A 50 5.05 14.01 2.59
N ASN A 51 5.88 12.97 2.70
CA ASN A 51 6.08 12.24 3.95
C ASN A 51 6.63 13.15 5.05
N LEU A 52 7.65 13.95 4.73
CA LEU A 52 8.22 14.94 5.66
C LEU A 52 7.22 16.05 6.01
N ARG A 53 6.45 16.55 5.03
CA ARG A 53 5.44 17.60 5.27
C ARG A 53 4.34 17.12 6.23
N LYS A 54 3.89 15.86 6.08
CA LYS A 54 2.88 15.30 6.97
C LYS A 54 3.46 14.99 8.36
N GLY A 55 4.62 14.33 8.43
CA GLY A 55 5.27 14.00 9.69
C GLY A 55 4.33 13.23 10.65
N ASN A 56 4.23 13.70 11.89
CA ASN A 56 3.38 13.14 12.94
C ASN A 56 1.94 13.71 12.96
N LYS A 57 1.53 14.39 11.90
CA LYS A 57 0.19 14.94 11.72
C LYS A 57 -0.71 13.96 10.96
N LEU A 58 -2.01 14.11 11.14
CA LEU A 58 -3.00 13.58 10.20
C LEU A 58 -2.87 14.31 8.86
N ALA A 59 -3.34 13.70 7.77
CA ALA A 59 -3.27 14.32 6.45
C ALA A 59 -3.98 15.70 6.43
N GLU A 60 -5.15 15.79 7.04
CA GLU A 60 -5.96 17.01 7.11
C GLU A 60 -5.24 18.13 7.87
N GLU A 61 -4.60 17.82 9.00
CA GLU A 61 -3.78 18.76 9.78
C GLU A 61 -2.56 19.28 9.01
N ALA A 62 -2.08 18.54 8.01
CA ALA A 62 -0.99 18.97 7.11
C ALA A 62 -1.51 19.73 5.87
N GLY A 63 -2.82 19.95 5.75
CA GLY A 63 -3.46 20.51 4.56
C GLY A 63 -3.29 19.58 3.35
N MET A 64 -3.35 18.27 3.58
CA MET A 64 -3.16 17.22 2.59
C MET A 64 -4.37 16.29 2.59
N ARG A 65 -4.57 15.58 1.48
CA ARG A 65 -5.60 14.55 1.37
C ARG A 65 -5.01 13.34 0.65
N LEU A 66 -5.55 12.18 0.96
CA LEU A 66 -5.25 10.98 0.20
C LEU A 66 -5.96 11.06 -1.15
N THR A 67 -5.24 10.63 -2.18
CA THR A 67 -5.76 10.49 -3.55
C THR A 67 -6.62 9.24 -3.67
N ARG A 68 -6.32 8.20 -2.89
CA ARG A 68 -7.10 6.97 -2.76
C ARG A 68 -6.96 6.45 -1.34
N ASP A 69 -8.01 5.83 -0.83
CA ASP A 69 -7.98 5.23 0.49
C ASP A 69 -7.13 3.94 0.49
N PRO A 70 -6.29 3.75 1.51
CA PRO A 70 -5.60 2.48 1.71
C PRO A 70 -6.61 1.37 1.98
N VAL A 71 -6.75 0.46 1.04
CA VAL A 71 -7.59 -0.74 1.22
C VAL A 71 -6.72 -1.98 1.24
N HIS A 72 -7.29 -3.08 1.75
CA HIS A 72 -6.72 -4.38 1.50
C HIS A 72 -6.72 -4.62 -0.02
N PRO A 73 -5.60 -5.03 -0.63
CA PRO A 73 -5.58 -5.40 -2.04
C PRO A 73 -6.65 -6.46 -2.30
N ARG A 74 -7.60 -6.15 -3.19
CA ARG A 74 -8.64 -7.10 -3.63
C ARG A 74 -7.98 -8.03 -4.65
N PHE A 75 -7.97 -9.32 -4.36
CA PHE A 75 -7.53 -10.36 -5.31
C PHE A 75 -8.60 -10.54 -6.41
N LEU A 76 -8.74 -9.54 -7.29
CA LEU A 76 -9.19 -9.85 -8.65
C LEU A 76 -7.93 -10.34 -9.37
N PHE A 77 -7.74 -11.65 -9.37
CA PHE A 77 -6.71 -12.32 -10.15
C PHE A 77 -6.82 -11.86 -11.60
N SER A 78 -5.98 -10.91 -12.00
CA SER A 78 -5.65 -10.79 -13.40
C SER A 78 -4.94 -12.09 -13.76
N VAL A 79 -5.56 -12.89 -14.62
CA VAL A 79 -5.02 -14.10 -15.27
C VAL A 79 -3.58 -13.92 -15.80
N HIS A 80 -3.13 -12.67 -15.93
CA HIS A 80 -1.79 -12.26 -16.30
C HIS A 80 -0.70 -12.65 -15.29
N LEU A 81 -0.98 -12.64 -13.97
CA LEU A 81 0.01 -12.96 -12.92
C LEU A 81 0.31 -14.46 -12.80
N LEU A 82 -0.65 -15.32 -13.15
CA LEU A 82 -0.46 -16.78 -13.18
C LEU A 82 0.41 -17.25 -14.35
N ARG A 83 0.68 -16.40 -15.36
CA ARG A 83 1.53 -16.74 -16.52
C ARG A 83 3.01 -16.42 -16.32
N HIS A 84 3.42 -15.87 -15.18
CA HIS A 84 4.82 -15.52 -14.96
C HIS A 84 5.60 -16.62 -14.21
N PRO A 85 6.77 -17.03 -14.73
CA PRO A 85 7.53 -18.18 -14.20
C PRO A 85 8.06 -18.00 -12.76
N HIS A 86 7.96 -16.79 -12.18
CA HIS A 86 8.32 -16.50 -10.79
C HIS A 86 7.10 -16.33 -9.85
N ALA A 87 5.90 -16.72 -10.29
CA ALA A 87 4.66 -16.60 -9.52
C ALA A 87 4.69 -17.34 -8.17
N GLY A 88 5.51 -18.39 -8.02
CA GLY A 88 5.68 -19.09 -6.74
C GLY A 88 6.16 -18.17 -5.61
N SER A 89 7.23 -17.40 -5.86
CA SER A 89 7.77 -16.44 -4.88
C SER A 89 6.78 -15.32 -4.49
N PHE A 90 5.86 -14.99 -5.42
CA PHE A 90 4.81 -14.02 -5.22
C PHE A 90 3.67 -14.60 -4.37
N LEU A 91 3.21 -15.82 -4.65
CA LEU A 91 2.19 -16.51 -3.86
C LEU A 91 2.66 -16.77 -2.42
N ASP A 92 3.92 -17.14 -2.22
CA ASP A 92 4.47 -17.41 -0.88
C ASP A 92 4.46 -16.17 0.02
N SER A 93 4.88 -15.01 -0.52
CA SER A 93 4.88 -13.76 0.25
C SER A 93 3.46 -13.28 0.59
N TRP A 94 2.48 -13.67 -0.21
CA TRP A 94 1.09 -13.24 -0.10
C TRP A 94 0.17 -14.28 0.56
N ARG A 95 0.65 -15.51 0.80
CA ARG A 95 -0.12 -16.65 1.30
C ARG A 95 -0.96 -16.34 2.53
N LYS A 96 -0.43 -15.55 3.47
CA LYS A 96 -1.12 -15.17 4.72
C LYS A 96 -2.20 -14.08 4.56
N TYR A 97 -2.27 -13.46 3.39
CA TYR A 97 -3.24 -12.43 3.05
C TYR A 97 -4.25 -12.91 1.99
N LEU A 98 -4.11 -14.16 1.53
CA LEU A 98 -5.10 -14.83 0.69
C LEU A 98 -6.28 -15.19 1.60
N VAL A 99 -7.39 -14.48 1.44
CA VAL A 99 -8.68 -15.00 1.90
C VAL A 99 -8.96 -16.21 1.03
N ALA A 100 -9.13 -17.39 1.63
CA ALA A 100 -9.52 -18.59 0.92
C ALA A 100 -10.82 -18.27 0.15
N VAL A 101 -10.70 -18.15 -1.17
CA VAL A 101 -11.87 -18.13 -2.04
C VAL A 101 -12.45 -19.54 -1.91
N PRO A 102 -13.72 -19.72 -1.47
CA PRO A 102 -14.31 -21.03 -1.44
C PRO A 102 -14.20 -21.65 -2.83
N SER A 103 -13.63 -22.85 -2.89
CA SER A 103 -13.55 -23.66 -4.10
C SER A 103 -14.95 -24.12 -4.48
N THR A 104 -15.75 -23.25 -5.08
CA THR A 104 -17.03 -23.61 -5.69
C THR A 104 -17.18 -22.86 -7.00
N LEU A 105 -16.70 -23.48 -8.08
CA LEU A 105 -17.52 -24.05 -9.16
C LEU A 105 -16.63 -24.96 -10.02
#